data_AF-A0A837IDQ4-F1
#
_entry.id   AF-A0A837IDQ4-F1
#
_cell.length_a   1.000
_cell.length_b   1.000
_cell.length_c   1.000
_cell.angle_alpha   90.00
_cell.angle_beta   90.00
_cell.angle_gamma   90.00
#
_symmetry.space_group_name_H-M   'P 1'
#
loop_
_entity.id
_entity.type
_entity.pdbx_description
1 polymer ?
#
loop_
_entity_poly.entity_id
_entity_poly.type
_entity_poly.pdbx_seq_one_letter_code
_entity_poly.pdbx_strand_id
1 'polypeptide(L)'
;MQVTSIIRNRGQLTIPDSIRKFVGWADTMSAVTIMVNKQDEILIRPQVRAMDKDKLWRRINEVRNLNAGEAFDVVKFLERDRQSH
;
A
#
# COMPACT_ATOMS: atom_id res chain seq x y z
N MET A 1 -23.74 -16.31 -4.57
CA MET A 1 -24.25 -15.91 -3.24
C MET A 1 -24.88 -14.53 -3.40
N GLN A 2 -26.10 -14.33 -2.90
CA GLN A 2 -26.83 -13.07 -3.05
C GLN A 2 -27.35 -12.67 -1.67
N VAL A 3 -27.11 -11.42 -1.27
CA VAL A 3 -27.59 -10.87 0.00
C VAL A 3 -28.17 -9.49 -0.27
N THR A 4 -29.39 -9.25 0.20
CA THR A 4 -30.02 -7.92 0.15
C THR A 4 -29.61 -7.14 1.38
N SER A 5 -29.22 -5.89 1.22
CA SER A 5 -28.87 -5.00 2.33
C SER A 5 -29.38 -3.59 2.05
N ILE A 6 -29.69 -2.88 3.13
CA ILE A 6 -30.23 -1.52 3.06
C ILE A 6 -29.07 -0.54 3.21
N ILE A 7 -29.03 0.46 2.33
CA ILE A 7 -28.10 1.60 2.46
C ILE A 7 -28.56 2.43 3.66
N ARG A 8 -27.68 2.57 4.65
CA ARG A 8 -27.94 3.37 5.85
C ARG A 8 -27.75 4.86 5.57
N ASN A 9 -28.10 5.67 6.56
CA ASN A 9 -27.85 7.11 6.55
C ASN A 9 -26.40 7.42 6.11
N ARG A 10 -26.24 8.50 5.34
CA ARG A 10 -24.95 8.93 4.75
C ARG A 10 -24.36 7.96 3.71
N GLY A 11 -25.19 7.12 3.08
CA GLY A 11 -24.74 6.26 1.98
C GLY A 11 -23.88 5.07 2.43
N GLN A 12 -23.92 4.70 3.71
CA GLN A 12 -23.14 3.58 4.23
C GLN A 12 -23.78 2.24 3.89
N LEU A 13 -23.00 1.32 3.31
CA LEU A 13 -23.41 -0.06 3.07
C LEU A 13 -22.57 -1.01 3.92
N THR A 14 -23.24 -1.85 4.73
CA THR A 14 -22.57 -2.89 5.50
C THR A 14 -22.33 -4.10 4.60
N ILE A 15 -21.07 -4.56 4.50
CA ILE A 15 -20.74 -5.83 3.84
C ILE A 15 -20.96 -6.96 4.85
N PRO A 16 -21.90 -7.90 4.61
CA PRO A 16 -22.17 -9.01 5.53
C PRO A 16 -20.94 -9.91 5.74
N ASP A 17 -20.84 -10.50 6.93
CA ASP A 17 -19.74 -11.39 7.32
C ASP A 17 -19.50 -12.55 6.35
N SER A 18 -20.56 -13.11 5.80
CA SER A 18 -20.47 -14.18 4.80
C SER A 18 -19.71 -13.75 3.55
N ILE A 19 -19.90 -12.51 3.09
CA ILE A 19 -19.17 -11.95 1.96
C ILE A 19 -17.73 -11.62 2.37
N ARG A 20 -17.53 -11.02 3.56
CA ARG A 20 -16.19 -10.65 4.06
C ARG A 20 -15.28 -11.87 4.16
N LYS A 21 -15.78 -12.97 4.73
CA LYS A 21 -15.05 -14.24 4.86
C LYS A 21 -14.73 -14.87 3.49
N PHE A 22 -15.60 -14.67 2.50
CA PHE A 22 -15.38 -15.22 1.16
C PHE A 22 -14.30 -14.45 0.39
N VAL A 23 -14.29 -13.11 0.46
CA VAL A 23 -13.36 -12.29 -0.32
C VAL A 23 -12.02 -12.01 0.38
N GLY A 24 -11.95 -12.14 1.70
CA GLY A 24 -10.73 -12.05 2.51
C GLY A 24 -10.10 -10.66 2.66
N TRP A 25 -10.33 -9.74 1.72
CA TRP A 25 -9.78 -8.37 1.76
C TRP A 25 -10.71 -7.34 2.40
N ALA A 26 -11.98 -7.67 2.61
CA ALA A 26 -13.01 -6.73 3.08
C ALA A 26 -13.04 -6.62 4.61
N ASP A 27 -11.88 -6.45 5.24
CA ASP A 27 -11.79 -6.27 6.69
C ASP A 27 -12.02 -4.80 7.10
N THR A 28 -12.27 -4.58 8.39
CA THR A 28 -12.44 -3.27 9.01
C THR A 28 -11.26 -2.36 8.67
N MET A 29 -11.55 -1.09 8.36
CA MET A 29 -10.53 -0.07 7.98
C MET A 29 -9.72 -0.39 6.70
N SER A 30 -10.12 -1.37 5.89
CA SER A 30 -9.47 -1.65 4.61
C SER A 30 -9.74 -0.57 3.58
N ALA A 31 -8.70 -0.10 2.90
CA ALA A 31 -8.84 0.83 1.80
C ALA A 31 -9.41 0.12 0.56
N VAL A 32 -10.42 0.73 -0.07
CA VAL A 32 -11.09 0.20 -1.26
C VAL A 32 -11.20 1.26 -2.35
N THR A 33 -11.29 0.79 -3.59
CA THR A 33 -11.67 1.59 -4.75
C THR A 33 -13.08 1.23 -5.16
N ILE A 34 -13.91 2.25 -5.38
CA ILE A 34 -15.32 2.14 -5.76
C ILE A 34 -15.46 2.73 -7.17
N MET A 35 -16.06 1.96 -8.08
CA MET A 35 -16.31 2.39 -9.46
C MET A 35 -17.72 1.98 -9.88
N VAL A 36 -18.31 2.77 -10.79
CA VAL A 36 -19.54 2.40 -11.48
C VAL A 36 -19.16 1.61 -12.73
N ASN A 37 -19.56 0.34 -12.81
CA ASN A 37 -19.27 -0.52 -13.96
C ASN A 37 -20.35 -0.36 -15.04
N LYS A 38 -21.62 -0.34 -14.62
CA LYS A 38 -22.82 -0.10 -15.43
C LYS A 38 -23.82 0.70 -14.61
N GLN A 39 -24.92 1.12 -15.23
CA GLN A 39 -25.91 2.00 -14.61
C GLN A 39 -26.40 1.50 -13.24
N ASP A 40 -26.52 0.19 -13.05
CA ASP A 40 -26.99 -0.44 -11.80
C ASP A 40 -25.92 -1.30 -11.10
N GLU A 41 -24.65 -1.19 -11.49
CA GLU A 41 -23.56 -2.02 -10.96
C GLU A 41 -22.45 -1.14 -10.36
N ILE A 42 -22.30 -1.20 -9.05
CA ILE A 42 -21.13 -0.66 -8.33
C ILE A 42 -20.17 -1.81 -8.07
N LEU A 43 -18.91 -1.58 -8.42
CA LEU A 43 -17.83 -2.54 -8.22
C LEU A 43 -16.84 -2.00 -7.18
N ILE A 44 -16.61 -2.80 -6.14
CA ILE A 44 -15.71 -2.51 -5.03
C ILE A 44 -14.52 -3.46 -5.09
N ARG A 45 -13.30 -2.93 -5.09
CA ARG A 45 -12.07 -3.71 -5.09
C ARG A 45 -11.13 -3.23 -3.98
N PRO A 46 -10.27 -4.11 -3.43
CA PRO A 46 -9.25 -3.69 -2.50
C PRO A 46 -8.30 -2.72 -3.19
N GLN A 47 -7.90 -1.66 -2.48
CA GLN A 47 -6.91 -0.72 -2.99
C GLN A 47 -5.52 -1.35 -2.88
N VAL A 48 -5.14 -2.11 -3.90
CA VAL A 48 -3.75 -2.56 -4.03
C VAL A 48 -2.95 -1.36 -4.50
N ARG A 49 -2.17 -0.76 -3.59
CA ARG A 49 -1.07 0.11 -4.03
C ARG A 49 -0.17 -0.78 -4.87
N ALA A 50 -0.21 -0.61 -6.19
CA ALA A 50 0.80 -1.19 -7.07
C ALA A 50 2.14 -0.58 -6.63
N MET A 51 2.81 -1.25 -5.70
CA MET A 51 4.19 -0.95 -5.39
C MET A 51 4.94 -1.37 -6.63
N ASP A 52 5.40 -0.39 -7.40
CA ASP A 52 6.30 -0.60 -8.52
C ASP A 52 7.55 -1.29 -7.97
N LYS A 53 7.56 -2.62 -8.09
CA LYS A 53 8.62 -3.47 -7.58
C LYS A 53 9.94 -3.09 -8.23
N ASP A 54 9.91 -2.68 -9.49
CA ASP A 54 11.10 -2.27 -10.24
C ASP A 54 11.65 -0.97 -9.68
N LYS A 55 10.78 -0.01 -9.33
CA LYS A 55 11.19 1.21 -8.63
C LYS A 55 11.76 0.93 -7.23
N LEU A 56 11.20 -0.02 -6.49
CA LEU A 56 11.72 -0.42 -5.18
C LEU A 56 13.10 -1.09 -5.33
N TRP A 57 13.22 -2.07 -6.22
CA TRP A 57 14.47 -2.78 -6.48
C TRP A 57 15.55 -1.86 -7.03
N ARG A 58 15.19 -0.91 -7.89
CA ARG A 58 16.10 0.13 -8.38
C ARG A 58 16.64 0.98 -7.24
N ARG A 59 15.79 1.44 -6.31
CA ARG A 59 16.24 2.18 -5.12
C ARG A 59 17.12 1.35 -4.20
N ILE A 60 16.78 0.08 -3.99
CA ILE A 60 17.61 -0.85 -3.20
C ILE A 60 18.99 -1.03 -3.86
N ASN A 61 19.04 -1.18 -5.17
CA ASN A 61 20.29 -1.31 -5.93
C ASN A 61 21.08 -0.01 -5.97
N GLU A 62 20.43 1.16 -6.08
CA GLU A 62 21.10 2.47 -5.99
C GLU A 62 21.81 2.59 -4.63
N VAL A 63 21.13 2.29 -3.51
CA VAL A 63 21.75 2.32 -2.17
C VAL A 63 22.88 1.29 -2.04
N ARG A 64 22.70 0.06 -2.55
CA ARG A 64 23.76 -0.96 -2.52
C ARG A 64 24.98 -0.58 -3.35
N ASN A 65 24.79 0.01 -4.52
CA ASN A 65 25.88 0.41 -5.40
C ASN A 65 26.63 1.63 -4.86
N LEU A 66 25.93 2.56 -4.19
CA LEU A 66 26.56 3.63 -3.42
C LEU A 66 27.44 3.07 -2.30
N ASN A 67 27.03 1.97 -1.67
CA ASN A 67 27.78 1.31 -0.61
C ASN A 67 28.82 0.27 -1.12
N ALA A 68 28.85 -0.02 -2.42
CA ALA A 68 29.75 -1.01 -3.03
C ALA A 68 31.02 -0.37 -3.63
N GLY A 69 31.02 0.95 -3.83
CA GLY A 69 32.13 1.69 -4.45
C GLY A 69 33.11 2.34 -3.46
N GLU A 70 32.73 2.53 -2.21
CA GLU A 70 33.63 3.00 -1.18
C GLU A 70 33.50 2.08 0.03
N ALA A 71 34.60 1.45 0.42
CA ALA A 71 34.82 1.16 1.82
C ALA A 71 34.70 2.52 2.53
N PHE A 72 33.50 2.80 3.04
CA PHE A 72 33.24 4.01 3.79
C PHE A 72 34.18 3.95 4.98
N ASP A 73 35.27 4.71 4.91
CA ASP A 73 36.23 4.80 5.98
C ASP A 73 35.52 5.55 7.10
N VAL A 74 34.86 4.78 7.97
CA VAL A 74 34.03 5.26 9.08
C VAL A 74 34.83 6.23 9.93
N VAL A 75 36.16 6.08 9.97
CA VAL A 75 37.11 6.98 10.65
C VAL A 75 37.16 8.35 9.97
N LYS A 76 37.27 8.44 8.64
CA LYS A 76 37.26 9.73 7.91
C LYS A 76 35.94 10.47 7.99
N PHE A 77 34.82 9.74 8.05
CA PHE A 77 33.51 10.35 8.26
C PHE A 77 33.41 10.99 9.66
N LEU A 78 33.84 10.26 10.70
CA LEU A 78 33.90 10.75 12.09
C LEU A 78 34.87 11.94 12.26
N GLU A 79 36.01 11.95 11.56
CA GLU A 79 36.96 13.07 11.60
C GLU A 79 36.38 14.35 10.96
N ARG A 80 35.67 14.24 9.82
CA ARG A 80 34.99 15.38 9.20
C ARG A 80 33.87 15.94 10.07
N ASP A 81 33.12 15.06 10.72
CA ASP A 81 32.02 15.46 11.62
C ASP A 81 32.57 16.22 12.85
N ARG A 82 33.69 15.75 13.42
CA ARG A 82 34.37 16.44 14.55
C ARG A 82 35.02 17.78 14.20
N GLN A 83 35.41 18.01 12.95
CA GLN A 83 35.99 19.29 12.52
C GLN A 83 34.93 20.34 12.16
N SER A 84 33.68 19.90 11.98
CA SER A 84 32.56 20.76 11.57
C SER A 84 31.74 21.31 12.76
N HIS A 85 32.14 20.97 13.99
CA HIS A 85 31.55 21.38 15.26
C HIS A 85 32.59 22.05 16.16
#